data_AF-U1QQQ1-F1
#
_entry.id   AF-U1QQQ1-F1
#
_cell.length_a   1.000
_cell.length_b   1.000
_cell.length_c   1.000
_cell.angle_alpha   90.00
_cell.angle_beta   90.00
_cell.angle_gamma   90.00
#
_symmetry.space_group_name_H-M   'P 1'
#
loop_
_entity.id
_entity.type
_entity.pdbx_description
1 polymer ?
#
loop_
_entity_poly.entity_id
_entity_poly.type
_entity_poly.pdbx_seq_one_letter_code
_entity_poly.pdbx_strand_id
1 'polypeptide(L)' 'MVSVDHGDGIRTTYEPVEPSVSAGETVDAGQVIGTLLPGHRSDGVCALHWGARTGPKTYIDPLRLLEPAVIRLKPIQ' A
#
# COMPACT_ATOMS: atom_id res chain seq x y z
N MET A 1 1.29 -8.68 -6.97
CA MET A 1 1.50 -7.22 -6.78
C MET A 1 0.33 -6.47 -7.36
N VAL A 2 -0.03 -5.33 -6.79
CA VAL A 2 -0.97 -4.37 -7.39
C VAL A 2 -0.32 -2.99 -7.39
N SER A 3 -0.52 -2.22 -8.46
CA SER A 3 -0.12 -0.80 -8.49
C SER A 3 -1.30 0.05 -8.91
N VAL A 4 -1.60 1.07 -8.11
CA VAL A 4 -2.70 2.00 -8.33
C VAL A 4 -2.11 3.35 -8.77
N ASP A 5 -2.58 3.85 -9.90
CA ASP A 5 -2.34 5.22 -10.35
C ASP A 5 -3.49 6.09 -9.84
N HIS A 6 -3.16 7.13 -9.08
CA HIS A 6 -4.16 8.01 -8.45
C HIS A 6 -4.56 9.19 -9.33
N GLY A 7 -3.98 9.31 -10.53
CA GLY A 7 -4.33 10.36 -11.51
C GLY A 7 -3.78 11.75 -11.20
N ASP A 8 -3.20 11.95 -10.01
CA ASP A 8 -2.56 13.19 -9.54
C ASP A 8 -1.03 13.17 -9.68
N GLY A 9 -0.50 12.18 -10.41
CA GLY A 9 0.94 11.96 -10.59
C GLY A 9 1.58 11.06 -9.53
N ILE A 10 0.80 10.54 -8.57
CA ILE A 10 1.23 9.56 -7.59
C ILE A 10 0.83 8.16 -8.05
N ARG A 11 1.78 7.22 -7.94
CA ARG A 11 1.51 5.79 -8.07
C ARG A 11 1.95 5.06 -6.81
N THR A 12 1.06 4.25 -6.25
CA THR A 12 1.36 3.38 -5.10
C THR A 12 1.43 1.92 -5.51
N THR A 13 2.30 1.15 -4.87
CA THR A 13 2.50 -0.30 -5.12
C THR A 13 2.33 -1.09 -3.84
N TYR A 14 1.65 -2.23 -3.93
CA TYR A 14 1.26 -3.11 -2.83
C TYR A 14 1.76 -4.54 -3.10
N GLU A 15 2.63 -5.04 -2.23
CA GLU A 15 3.26 -6.36 -2.34
C GLU A 15 3.50 -7.00 -0.97
N PRO A 16 3.48 -8.33 -0.83
CA PRO A 16 2.99 -9.31 -1.79
C PRO A 16 1.47 -9.44 -1.64
N VAL A 17 0.73 -9.26 -2.73
CA VAL A 17 -0.74 -9.45 -2.71
C VAL A 17 -1.18 -10.35 -3.85
N GLU A 18 -2.16 -11.21 -3.57
CA GLU A 18 -3.00 -11.87 -4.55
C GLU A 18 -4.05 -10.84 -5.02
N PRO A 19 -3.99 -10.37 -6.29
CA PRO A 19 -4.89 -9.33 -6.77
C PRO A 19 -6.35 -9.78 -6.81
N SER A 20 -7.27 -8.93 -6.37
CA SER A 20 -8.72 -9.09 -6.58
C SER A 20 -9.28 -8.17 -7.67
N VAL A 21 -8.39 -7.44 -8.36
CA VAL A 21 -8.71 -6.45 -9.40
C VAL A 21 -7.88 -6.71 -10.66
N SER A 22 -8.32 -6.18 -11.79
CA SER A 22 -7.67 -6.30 -13.10
C SER A 22 -6.94 -5.03 -13.52
N ALA A 23 -5.95 -5.17 -14.41
CA ALA A 23 -5.26 -4.01 -14.99
C ALA A 23 -6.24 -3.14 -15.80
N GLY A 24 -6.22 -1.83 -15.55
CA GLY A 24 -7.14 -0.86 -16.17
C GLY A 24 -8.49 -0.71 -15.44
N GLU A 25 -8.74 -1.51 -14.40
CA GLU A 25 -9.89 -1.35 -13.54
C GLU A 25 -9.79 -0.05 -12.72
N THR A 26 -10.89 0.71 -12.66
CA THR A 26 -11.01 1.85 -11.74
C THR A 26 -11.36 1.33 -10.37
N VAL A 27 -10.68 1.83 -9.33
CA VAL A 27 -10.89 1.41 -7.94
C VAL A 27 -11.25 2.61 -7.08
N ASP A 28 -12.17 2.41 -6.15
CA ASP A 28 -12.59 3.45 -5.21
C ASP A 28 -11.80 3.39 -3.90
N ALA A 29 -11.75 4.51 -3.16
CA ALA A 29 -11.18 4.54 -1.82
C ALA A 29 -11.94 3.57 -0.90
N GLY A 30 -11.19 2.67 -0.23
CA GLY A 30 -11.76 1.61 0.62
C GLY A 30 -12.10 0.31 -0.10
N GLN A 31 -11.99 0.25 -1.43
CA GLN A 31 -12.15 -0.99 -2.19
C GLN A 31 -11.01 -1.96 -1.89
N VAL A 32 -11.35 -3.24 -1.73
CA VAL A 32 -10.36 -4.32 -1.60
C VAL A 32 -9.71 -4.57 -2.96
N ILE A 33 -8.38 -4.39 -3.03
CA ILE A 33 -7.57 -4.61 -4.24
C ILE A 33 -6.80 -5.94 -4.24
N GLY A 34 -6.78 -6.65 -3.12
CA GLY A 34 -6.16 -7.96 -3.02
C GLY A 34 -5.99 -8.45 -1.58
N THR A 35 -5.55 -9.69 -1.44
CA THR A 35 -5.28 -10.34 -0.16
C THR A 35 -3.77 -10.45 0.05
N LEU A 36 -3.29 -10.09 1.25
CA LEU A 36 -1.88 -10.16 1.60
C LEU A 36 -1.39 -11.62 1.60
N LEU A 37 -0.28 -11.85 0.91
CA LEU A 37 0.39 -13.14 0.87
C LEU A 37 1.54 -13.20 1.89
N PRO A 38 1.97 -14.40 2.30
CA PRO A 38 3.21 -14.57 3.07
C PRO A 38 4.45 -14.41 2.18
N GLY A 39 5.64 -14.39 2.80
CA GLY A 39 6.92 -14.63 2.10
C GLY A 39 7.80 -13.41 1.81
N HIS A 40 7.38 -12.19 2.16
CA HIS A 40 8.23 -11.01 2.02
C HIS A 40 9.18 -10.77 3.20
N ARG A 41 8.90 -11.36 4.37
CA ARG A 41 9.83 -11.37 5.51
C ARG A 41 10.48 -12.75 5.66
N SER A 42 11.75 -12.75 6.01
CA SER A 42 12.54 -13.96 6.28
C SER A 42 12.08 -14.72 7.52
N ASP A 43 11.34 -14.08 8.43
CA ASP A 43 10.76 -14.70 9.63
C ASP A 43 9.35 -15.27 9.41
N GLY A 44 8.85 -15.25 8.17
CA GLY A 44 7.56 -15.84 7.80
C GLY A 44 6.33 -15.02 8.23
N VAL A 45 6.51 -13.91 8.94
CA VAL A 45 5.39 -13.02 9.28
C VAL A 45 4.92 -12.29 8.03
N CYS A 46 3.61 -12.30 7.78
CA CYS A 46 3.04 -11.53 6.68
C CYS A 46 3.27 -10.04 6.92
N ALA A 47 3.85 -9.35 5.93
CA ALA A 47 3.99 -7.91 5.95
C ALA A 47 3.74 -7.33 4.57
N LEU A 48 2.98 -6.23 4.54
CA LEU A 48 2.77 -5.45 3.34
C LEU A 48 3.97 -4.53 3.11
N HIS A 49 4.58 -4.67 1.95
CA HIS A 49 5.47 -3.69 1.35
C HIS A 49 4.61 -2.71 0.57
N TRP A 50 4.59 -1.47 1.04
CA TRP A 50 3.88 -0.37 0.42
C TRP A 50 4.91 0.66 -0.06
N GLY A 51 4.89 0.94 -1.36
CA GLY A 51 5.78 1.92 -1.98
C GLY A 51 5.00 3.00 -2.70
N ALA A 52 5.61 4.17 -2.87
CA ALA A 52 5.03 5.28 -3.61
C ALA A 52 6.09 5.96 -4.50
N ARG A 53 5.66 6.42 -5.68
CA ARG A 53 6.49 7.19 -6.60
C ARG A 53 5.73 8.34 -7.24
N THR A 54 6.45 9.41 -7.54
CA THR A 54 5.99 10.51 -8.39
C THR A 54 6.62 10.36 -9.77
N GLY A 55 5.77 10.22 -10.79
CA GLY A 55 6.24 9.94 -12.14
C GLY A 55 7.00 8.59 -12.28
N PRO A 56 7.80 8.40 -13.35
CA PRO A 56 8.30 7.08 -13.72
C PRO A 56 9.42 6.52 -12.82
N LYS A 57 10.24 7.39 -12.20
CA LYS A 57 11.50 6.98 -11.55
C LYS A 57 11.71 7.52 -10.13
N THR A 58 10.89 8.45 -9.65
CA THR A 58 11.13 9.13 -8.38
C THR A 58 10.34 8.47 -7.26
N TYR A 59 11.02 7.69 -6.41
CA TYR A 59 10.39 7.17 -5.20
C TYR A 59 10.29 8.24 -4.12
N ILE A 60 9.19 8.21 -3.39
CA ILE A 60 8.94 9.07 -2.23
C ILE A 60 8.72 8.21 -0.99
N ASP A 61 8.91 8.80 0.19
CA ASP A 61 8.48 8.18 1.44
C ASP A 61 6.95 8.05 1.45
N PRO A 62 6.39 6.82 1.39
CA PRO A 62 4.95 6.61 1.28
C PRO A 62 4.20 7.06 2.54
N LEU A 63 4.87 7.19 3.69
CA LEU A 63 4.23 7.67 4.91
C LEU A 63 3.77 9.13 4.81
N ARG A 64 4.35 9.90 3.87
CA ARG A 64 3.91 11.27 3.58
C ARG A 64 2.54 11.36 2.92
N LEU A 65 2.01 10.23 2.43
CA LEU A 65 0.67 10.15 1.83
C LEU A 65 -0.43 9.90 2.87
N LEU A 66 -0.05 9.54 4.09
CA LEU A 66 -1.00 9.29 5.17
C LEU A 66 -1.35 10.59 5.90
N GLU A 67 -2.57 10.65 6.43
CA GLU A 67 -2.92 11.67 7.41
C GLU A 67 -1.99 11.59 8.63
N PRO A 68 -1.73 12.72 9.32
CA PRO A 68 -0.91 12.73 10.51
C PRO A 68 -1.36 11.69 11.53
N ALA A 69 -0.40 10.94 12.07
CA ALA A 69 -0.69 9.91 13.06
C ALA A 69 -1.42 10.51 14.25
N VAL A 70 -2.60 9.96 14.54
CA VAL A 70 -3.37 10.34 15.71
C VAL A 70 -2.79 9.59 16.91
N ILE A 71 -2.01 10.29 17.73
CA ILE A 71 -1.37 9.70 18.92
C ILE A 71 -2.46 9.26 19.92
N ARG A 72 -2.37 8.02 20.38
CA ARG A 72 -3.20 7.42 21.43
C ARG A 72 -2.31 6.75 22.46
N LEU A 73 -2.65 6.91 23.74
CA LEU A 73 -1.98 6.21 24.82
C LEU A 73 -2.47 4.76 24.86
N LYS A 74 -1.55 3.82 25.13
CA LYS A 74 -1.91 2.43 25.44
C LYS A 74 -2.76 2.44 26.73
N PRO A 75 -3.91 1.74 26.78
CA PRO A 75 -4.63 1.55 28.03
C PRO A 75 -3.71 0.95 29.09
N ILE A 76 -3.77 1.49 30.30
CA ILE A 76 -3.13 0.87 31.46
C ILE A 76 -3.82 -0.47 31.74
N GLN A 77 -3.01 -1.51 31.92
CA GLN A 77 -3.47 -2.85 32.31
C GLN A 77 -3.69 -2.92 33.82
#